data_AF-A0A3B8MW54-F1
#
_entry.id   AF-A0A3B8MW54-F1
#
_cell.length_a   1.000
_cell.length_b   1.000
_cell.length_c   1.000
_cell.angle_alpha   90.00
_cell.angle_beta   90.00
_cell.angle_gamma   90.00
#
_symmetry.space_group_name_H-M   'P 1'
#
loop_
_entity.id
_entity.type
_entity.pdbx_description
1 polymer ?
#
loop_
_entity_poly.entity_id
_entity_poly.type
_entity_poly.pdbx_seq_one_letter_code
_entity_poly.pdbx_strand_id
1 'polypeptide(L)'
;QERVALLGEVPAMIGFIFTADDVLEIEADARKTLQDSAASVLDAALVALEALSTWDTESLESVLRAAIVERMEISPRHAFGPIRVAISGRRVSPPLFESMEVLGQESSITRLRRLREGL
;
A
#
# COMPACT_ATOMS: atom_id res chain seq x y z
N GLN A 1 -9.61 -2.69 12.38
CA GLN A 1 -11.06 -2.86 12.13
C GLN A 1 -11.21 -3.83 10.97
N GLU A 2 -11.92 -4.94 11.17
CA GLU A 2 -12.18 -5.92 10.12
C GLU A 2 -13.01 -5.28 8.99
N ARG A 3 -12.61 -5.56 7.74
CA ARG A 3 -13.10 -4.87 6.52
C ARG A 3 -14.09 -5.70 5.70
N VAL A 4 -14.55 -6.83 6.24
CA VAL A 4 -15.44 -7.76 5.53
C VAL A 4 -16.84 -7.63 6.12
N ALA A 5 -17.82 -7.25 5.30
CA ALA A 5 -19.22 -7.19 5.72
C ALA A 5 -19.92 -8.54 5.48
N LEU A 6 -19.56 -9.24 4.40
CA LEU A 6 -20.09 -10.57 4.04
C LEU A 6 -18.95 -11.52 3.62
N LEU A 7 -19.06 -12.81 3.99
CA LEU A 7 -18.07 -13.83 3.61
C LEU A 7 -17.85 -13.95 2.08
N GLY A 8 -18.88 -13.63 1.29
CA GLY A 8 -18.76 -13.61 -0.18
C GLY A 8 -17.87 -12.51 -0.75
N GLU A 9 -17.52 -11.49 0.04
CA GLU A 9 -16.65 -10.38 -0.37
C GLU A 9 -15.15 -10.71 -0.20
N VAL A 10 -14.84 -11.77 0.56
CA VAL A 10 -13.47 -12.17 0.90
C VAL A 10 -12.61 -12.43 -0.35
N PRO A 11 -13.04 -13.21 -1.36
CA PRO A 11 -12.21 -13.49 -2.52
C PRO A 11 -11.77 -12.23 -3.27
N ALA A 12 -12.67 -11.25 -3.42
CA ALA A 12 -12.34 -9.97 -4.05
C ALA A 12 -11.42 -9.12 -3.17
N MET A 13 -11.53 -9.22 -1.85
CA MET A 13 -10.75 -8.42 -0.90
C MET A 13 -9.30 -8.91 -0.76
N ILE A 14 -9.05 -10.22 -0.92
CA ILE A 14 -7.71 -10.81 -0.78
C ILE A 14 -7.07 -11.25 -2.11
N GLY A 15 -7.80 -11.18 -3.23
CA GLY A 15 -7.34 -11.67 -4.54
C GLY A 15 -5.97 -11.12 -4.95
N PHE A 16 -5.68 -9.86 -4.60
CA PHE A 16 -4.40 -9.21 -4.89
C PHE A 16 -3.18 -9.94 -4.28
N ILE A 17 -3.36 -10.73 -3.22
CA ILE A 17 -2.29 -11.53 -2.59
C ILE A 17 -1.82 -12.65 -3.54
N PHE A 18 -2.72 -13.16 -4.39
CA PHE A 18 -2.44 -14.24 -5.33
C PHE A 18 -2.18 -13.76 -6.76
N THR A 19 -2.32 -12.44 -7.01
CA THR A 19 -2.03 -11.81 -8.30
C THR A 19 -0.54 -11.55 -8.43
N ALA A 20 0.07 -11.93 -9.55
CA ALA A 20 1.47 -11.61 -9.81
C ALA A 20 1.68 -10.09 -9.93
N ASP A 21 2.86 -9.62 -9.52
CA ASP A 21 3.10 -8.19 -9.32
C ASP A 21 3.04 -7.38 -10.60
N ASP A 22 3.33 -8.00 -11.75
CA ASP A 22 3.33 -7.40 -13.09
C ASP A 22 1.95 -7.34 -13.74
N VAL A 23 1.02 -8.19 -13.30
CA VAL A 23 -0.37 -8.22 -13.80
C VAL A 23 -1.37 -7.56 -12.87
N LEU A 24 -0.94 -7.08 -11.69
CA LEU A 24 -1.80 -6.29 -10.82
C LEU A 24 -2.27 -5.00 -11.52
N GLU A 25 -3.58 -4.88 -11.69
CA GLU A 25 -4.22 -3.69 -12.25
C GLU A 25 -4.71 -2.74 -11.15
N ILE A 26 -4.63 -1.44 -11.42
CA ILE A 26 -5.19 -0.40 -10.54
C ILE A 26 -6.61 -0.09 -11.00
N GLU A 27 -7.60 -0.33 -10.13
CA GLU A 27 -9.01 -0.01 -10.40
C GLU A 27 -9.19 1.49 -10.67
N ALA A 28 -10.12 1.83 -11.57
CA ALA A 28 -10.34 3.20 -12.01
C ALA A 28 -10.76 4.14 -10.86
N ASP A 29 -11.50 3.65 -9.87
CA ASP A 29 -11.87 4.43 -8.68
C ASP A 29 -10.70 4.57 -7.69
N ALA A 30 -9.82 3.56 -7.60
CA ALA A 30 -8.57 3.63 -6.84
C ALA A 30 -7.64 4.70 -7.43
N ARG A 31 -7.45 4.71 -8.75
CA ARG A 31 -6.62 5.72 -9.44
C ARG A 31 -7.12 7.14 -9.22
N LYS A 32 -8.44 7.35 -9.17
CA LYS A 32 -9.06 8.65 -8.84
C LYS A 32 -8.79 9.15 -7.43
N THR A 33 -8.31 8.30 -6.52
CA THR A 33 -7.95 8.71 -5.16
C THR A 33 -6.52 9.22 -5.02
N LEU A 34 -5.69 9.03 -6.05
CA LEU A 34 -4.31 9.51 -6.05
C LEU A 34 -4.30 11.03 -6.24
N GLN A 35 -3.72 11.73 -5.28
CA GLN A 35 -3.53 13.19 -5.31
C GLN A 35 -2.14 13.53 -5.86
N ASP A 36 -1.86 14.80 -6.09
CA ASP A 36 -0.55 15.29 -6.56
C ASP A 36 0.61 14.86 -5.63
N SER A 37 0.33 14.64 -4.34
CA SER A 37 1.30 14.15 -3.36
C SER A 37 1.64 12.66 -3.50
N ALA A 38 0.90 11.88 -4.30
CA ALA A 38 1.06 10.43 -4.38
C ALA A 38 2.49 10.01 -4.79
N ALA A 39 3.09 10.70 -5.75
CA ALA A 39 4.47 10.46 -6.16
C ALA A 39 5.45 10.62 -4.98
N SER A 40 5.37 11.75 -4.26
CA SER A 40 6.24 12.02 -3.11
C SER A 40 6.03 11.05 -1.95
N VAL A 41 4.79 10.61 -1.72
CA VAL A 41 4.44 9.59 -0.70
C VAL A 41 5.07 8.25 -1.05
N LEU A 42 5.00 7.81 -2.31
CA LEU A 42 5.58 6.55 -2.75
C LEU A 42 7.11 6.59 -2.70
N ASP A 43 7.73 7.71 -3.09
CA ASP A 43 9.18 7.89 -2.99
C ASP A 43 9.66 7.79 -1.54
N ALA A 44 8.97 8.45 -0.60
CA ALA A 44 9.27 8.37 0.83
C ALA A 44 9.05 6.96 1.41
N ALA A 45 7.97 6.29 0.99
CA ALA A 45 7.68 4.91 1.39
C ALA A 45 8.79 3.95 0.94
N LEU A 46 9.24 4.05 -0.32
CA LEU A 46 10.30 3.20 -0.86
C LEU A 46 11.60 3.35 -0.07
N VAL A 47 12.04 4.58 0.19
CA VAL A 47 13.25 4.86 0.99
C VAL A 47 13.14 4.26 2.40
N ALA A 48 11.98 4.41 3.04
CA ALA A 48 11.76 3.89 4.39
C ALA A 48 11.75 2.36 4.44
N LEU A 49 11.10 1.71 3.47
CA LEU A 49 10.92 0.26 3.42
C LEU A 49 12.17 -0.49 2.97
N GLU A 50 13.00 0.11 2.11
CA GLU A 50 14.28 -0.48 1.69
C GLU A 50 15.30 -0.53 2.83
N ALA A 51 15.19 0.36 3.82
CA ALA A 51 16.04 0.38 5.00
C ALA A 51 15.54 -0.54 6.14
N LEU A 52 14.38 -1.18 5.97
CA LEU A 52 13.73 -1.96 7.02
C LEU A 52 14.37 -3.36 7.15
N SER A 53 14.78 -3.72 8.37
CA SER A 53 15.40 -5.02 8.66
C SER A 53 14.40 -6.13 8.96
N THR A 54 13.23 -5.77 9.49
CA THR A 54 12.21 -6.71 9.95
C THR A 54 10.90 -6.39 9.23
N TRP A 55 10.35 -7.36 8.51
CA TRP A 55 9.15 -7.19 7.70
C TRP A 55 7.91 -7.73 8.42
N ASP A 56 7.50 -7.05 9.49
CA ASP A 56 6.28 -7.34 10.25
C ASP A 56 5.36 -6.09 10.31
N THR A 57 4.09 -6.31 10.65
CA THR A 57 3.06 -5.24 10.70
C THR A 57 3.49 -4.03 11.55
N GLU A 58 4.06 -4.26 12.73
CA GLU A 58 4.44 -3.19 13.65
C GLU A 58 5.57 -2.33 13.09
N SER A 59 6.60 -2.99 12.55
CA SER A 59 7.76 -2.34 11.93
C SER A 59 7.35 -1.54 10.69
N LEU A 60 6.45 -2.10 9.86
CA LEU A 60 5.91 -1.45 8.67
C LEU A 60 5.09 -0.21 9.03
N GLU A 61 4.18 -0.31 10.00
CA GLU A 61 3.38 0.82 10.46
C GLU A 61 4.25 1.94 11.04
N SER A 62 5.19 1.57 11.91
CA SER A 62 6.08 2.52 12.59
C SER A 62 6.93 3.30 11.58
N VAL A 63 7.61 2.60 10.67
CA VAL A 63 8.53 3.27 9.72
C VAL A 63 7.77 4.15 8.72
N LEU A 64 6.60 3.71 8.23
CA LEU A 64 5.81 4.48 7.27
C LEU A 64 5.12 5.68 7.93
N ARG A 65 4.68 5.57 9.20
CA ARG A 65 4.19 6.73 9.96
C ARG A 65 5.28 7.77 10.15
N ALA A 66 6.44 7.37 10.64
CA ALA A 66 7.55 8.29 10.86
C ALA A 66 8.00 8.97 9.56
N ALA A 67 8.12 8.19 8.47
CA ALA A 67 8.61 8.70 7.19
C ALA A 67 7.64 9.64 6.48
N ILE A 68 6.33 9.40 6.58
CA ILE A 68 5.34 10.07 5.72
C ILE A 68 4.40 10.96 6.54
N VAL A 69 3.86 10.45 7.64
CA VAL A 69 2.91 11.23 8.45
C VAL A 69 3.64 12.32 9.22
N GLU A 70 4.70 11.95 9.92
CA GLU A 70 5.42 12.86 10.81
C GLU A 70 6.36 13.78 10.03
N ARG A 71 7.21 13.22 9.17
CA ARG A 71 8.22 14.01 8.44
C ARG A 71 7.68 14.87 7.31
N MET A 72 6.64 14.40 6.60
CA MET A 72 6.04 15.17 5.50
C MET A 72 4.80 15.96 5.95
N GLU A 73 4.40 15.82 7.22
CA GLU A 73 3.21 16.46 7.80
C GLU A 73 1.91 16.13 7.04
N ILE A 74 1.84 14.94 6.44
CA ILE A 74 0.70 14.47 5.66
C ILE A 74 -0.26 13.70 6.56
N SER A 75 -1.56 14.01 6.50
CA SER A 75 -2.56 13.24 7.26
C SER A 75 -2.51 11.74 6.93
N PRO A 76 -2.75 10.83 7.90
CA PRO A 76 -2.70 9.38 7.65
C PRO A 76 -3.54 8.89 6.48
N ARG A 77 -4.68 9.55 6.20
CA ARG A 77 -5.54 9.23 5.06
C ARG A 77 -4.83 9.44 3.73
N HIS A 78 -4.11 10.54 3.58
CA HIS A 78 -3.36 10.87 2.36
C HIS A 78 -2.02 10.13 2.30
N ALA A 79 -1.39 9.88 3.44
CA ALA A 79 -0.13 9.12 3.52
C ALA A 79 -0.29 7.66 3.08
N PHE A 80 -1.36 6.99 3.51
CA PHE A 80 -1.51 5.54 3.26
C PHE A 80 -2.44 5.20 2.09
N GLY A 81 -3.11 6.19 1.51
CA GLY A 81 -3.93 6.02 0.31
C GLY A 81 -3.11 5.48 -0.88
N PRO A 82 -2.04 6.17 -1.31
CA PRO A 82 -1.21 5.73 -2.43
C PRO A 82 -0.58 4.35 -2.20
N ILE A 83 -0.11 4.07 -0.98
CA ILE A 83 0.48 2.77 -0.61
C ILE A 83 -0.58 1.67 -0.75
N ARG A 84 -1.80 1.87 -0.23
CA ARG A 84 -2.90 0.91 -0.41
C ARG A 84 -3.20 0.63 -1.88
N VAL A 85 -3.27 1.69 -2.68
CA VAL A 85 -3.53 1.56 -4.12
C VAL A 85 -2.43 0.75 -4.79
N ALA A 86 -1.16 1.02 -4.49
CA ALA A 86 -0.05 0.24 -5.03
C ALA A 86 -0.13 -1.24 -4.64
N ILE A 87 -0.34 -1.53 -3.36
CA ILE A 87 -0.31 -2.90 -2.84
C ILE A 87 -1.49 -3.74 -3.34
N SER A 88 -2.69 -3.18 -3.32
CA SER A 88 -3.91 -3.95 -3.58
C SER A 88 -4.51 -3.74 -4.96
N GLY A 89 -4.14 -2.67 -5.66
CA GLY A 89 -4.85 -2.20 -6.86
C GLY A 89 -6.18 -1.51 -6.56
N ARG A 90 -6.60 -1.42 -5.30
CA ARG A 90 -7.96 -1.04 -4.91
C ARG A 90 -7.98 0.14 -3.96
N ARG A 91 -9.11 0.86 -3.94
CA ARG A 91 -9.36 1.96 -3.00
C ARG A 91 -9.59 1.47 -1.57
N VAL A 92 -10.20 0.29 -1.44
CA VAL A 92 -10.52 -0.38 -0.18
C VAL A 92 -9.89 -1.76 -0.21
N SER A 93 -9.17 -2.08 0.86
CA SER A 93 -8.40 -3.32 1.03
C SER A 93 -8.58 -3.83 2.47
N PRO A 94 -8.09 -5.04 2.79
CA PRO A 94 -7.81 -5.41 4.17
C PRO A 94 -6.87 -4.40 4.85
N PRO A 95 -6.63 -4.56 6.16
CA PRO A 95 -5.60 -3.81 6.87
C PRO A 95 -4.25 -3.80 6.10
N LEU A 96 -3.71 -2.60 5.89
CA LEU A 96 -2.65 -2.36 4.90
C LEU A 96 -1.34 -3.03 5.30
N PHE A 97 -0.94 -2.88 6.55
CA PHE A 97 0.35 -3.35 7.04
C PHE A 97 0.36 -4.88 7.15
N GLU A 98 -0.74 -5.48 7.59
CA GLU A 98 -0.95 -6.92 7.60
C GLU A 98 -0.95 -7.49 6.16
N SER A 99 -1.54 -6.75 5.20
CA SER A 99 -1.48 -7.13 3.78
C SER A 99 -0.04 -7.11 3.25
N MET A 100 0.75 -6.09 3.61
CA MET A 100 2.15 -5.98 3.22
C MET A 100 3.02 -7.04 3.88
N GLU A 101 2.76 -7.37 5.15
CA GLU A 101 3.43 -8.46 5.86
C GLU A 101 3.20 -9.81 5.16
N VAL A 102 1.94 -10.14 4.85
CA VAL A 102 1.59 -11.38 4.14
C VAL A 102 2.18 -11.42 2.73
N LEU A 103 2.18 -10.28 2.02
CA LEU A 103 2.70 -10.18 0.66
C LEU A 103 4.23 -10.26 0.61
N GLY A 104 4.91 -9.79 1.65
CA GLY A 104 6.36 -9.76 1.75
C GLY A 104 7.00 -8.52 1.10
N GLN A 105 8.29 -8.34 1.41
CA GLN A 105 9.08 -7.15 1.02
C GLN A 105 9.22 -6.99 -0.48
N GLU A 106 9.66 -8.03 -1.18
CA GLU A 106 9.97 -7.98 -2.61
C GLU A 106 8.75 -7.55 -3.44
N SER A 107 7.61 -8.19 -3.21
CA SER A 107 6.37 -7.89 -3.93
C SER A 107 5.81 -6.51 -3.57
N SER A 108 5.85 -6.14 -2.29
CA SER A 108 5.41 -4.81 -1.84
C SER A 108 6.23 -3.68 -2.49
N ILE A 109 7.56 -3.80 -2.48
CA ILE A 109 8.46 -2.81 -3.11
C ILE A 109 8.25 -2.76 -4.62
N THR A 110 8.12 -3.92 -5.28
CA THR A 110 7.87 -4.00 -6.73
C THR A 110 6.59 -3.25 -7.10
N ARG A 111 5.49 -3.50 -6.37
CA ARG A 111 4.20 -2.83 -6.61
C ARG A 111 4.26 -1.33 -6.38
N LEU A 112 4.95 -0.88 -5.34
CA LEU A 112 5.15 0.54 -5.05
C LEU A 112 5.91 1.24 -6.19
N ARG A 113 7.00 0.63 -6.69
CA ARG A 113 7.76 1.14 -7.83
C ARG A 113 6.91 1.21 -9.10
N ARG A 114 6.16 0.14 -9.41
CA ARG A 114 5.27 0.11 -10.59
C ARG A 114 4.24 1.23 -10.57
N LEU A 115 3.58 1.47 -9.42
CA LEU A 115 2.65 2.59 -9.33
C LEU A 115 3.38 3.91 -9.50
N ARG A 116 4.56 4.07 -8.87
CA ARG A 116 5.35 5.30 -8.93
C ARG A 116 5.81 5.65 -10.35
N GLU A 117 6.20 4.67 -11.15
CA GLU A 117 6.59 4.82 -12.56
C GLU A 117 5.40 5.19 -13.47
N GLY A 118 4.19 4.78 -13.08
CA GLY A 118 2.94 5.07 -13.80
C GLY A 118 2.23 6.37 -13.39
N LEU A 119 2.86 7.20 -12.56
CA LEU A 119 2.43 8.53 -12.13
C LEU A 119 3.26 9.62 -12.81
#